data_AF-F0SF28-F1
#
_entry.id   AF-F0SF28-F1
#
_cell.length_a   1.000
_cell.length_b   1.000
_cell.length_c   1.000
_cell.angle_alpha   90.00
_cell.angle_beta   90.00
_cell.angle_gamma   90.00
#
_symmetry.space_group_name_H-M   'P 1'
#
loop_
_entity.id
_entity.type
_entity.pdbx_description
1 polymer ?
#
loop_
_entity_poly.entity_id
_entity_poly.type
_entity_poly.pdbx_seq_one_letter_code
_entity_poly.pdbx_strand_id
1 'polypeptide(L)'
;MKLDLFNAETEKVWKSISGNAPNDLLQLEIELYKKLLVYFQIGESCYFIFNFQNLCFDYVSEDVETLLGYRAEEVTSTFLLENIHAEDRGWFLACQDHATQFSTTLPLDKKMKYKVQYDFRLKKRNGKYAKLMLQSVVVHVDNEGGIIRTLVVLTDISHIKKYGRPSISYIGMDREPSYMEVDIKHPYLDDKYLFPKNTKQLENKEWEKYGTSSLSQTKIEEYCTRIEKGFTEEQWFLDAGLSLKVLSEKSNIPMHYISQIINQRFGKNFSNYVNLYRIETLKQKLLDPAQHHITIEGLAYMSGFNSKASFQRMFKRHTGMSPKEYRNKSK
;
A
#
# COMPACT_ATOMS: atom_id res chain seq x y z
N MET A 1 4.07 -55.78 15.55
CA MET A 1 2.99 -55.92 14.57
C MET A 1 3.61 -55.99 13.18
N LYS A 2 3.16 -56.89 12.28
CA LYS A 2 3.63 -56.94 10.89
C LYS A 2 3.19 -55.66 10.15
N LEU A 3 4.00 -55.17 9.21
CA LEU A 3 3.74 -53.90 8.49
C LEU A 3 2.37 -53.90 7.80
N ASP A 4 1.98 -55.02 7.20
CA ASP A 4 0.68 -55.16 6.52
C ASP A 4 -0.50 -55.03 7.51
N LEU A 5 -0.35 -55.57 8.71
CA LEU A 5 -1.35 -55.46 9.77
C LEU A 5 -1.41 -54.04 10.34
N PHE A 6 -0.26 -53.37 10.49
CA PHE A 6 -0.19 -51.96 10.86
C PHE A 6 -0.91 -51.07 9.84
N ASN A 7 -0.64 -51.29 8.55
CA ASN A 7 -1.25 -50.54 7.46
C ASN A 7 -2.77 -50.77 7.41
N ALA A 8 -3.22 -52.02 7.54
CA ALA A 8 -4.64 -52.36 7.53
C ALA A 8 -5.42 -51.74 8.71
N GLU A 9 -4.85 -51.77 9.92
CA GLU A 9 -5.49 -51.15 11.08
C GLU A 9 -5.46 -49.61 11.00
N THR A 10 -4.38 -49.03 10.47
CA THR A 10 -4.30 -47.58 10.23
C THR A 10 -5.32 -47.12 9.20
N GLU A 11 -5.51 -47.87 8.12
CA GLU A 11 -6.51 -47.57 7.08
C GLU A 11 -7.94 -47.65 7.63
N LYS A 12 -8.24 -48.61 8.52
CA LYS A 12 -9.54 -48.66 9.23
C LYS A 12 -9.77 -47.42 10.09
N VAL A 13 -8.76 -46.95 10.81
CA VAL A 13 -8.83 -45.73 11.63
C VAL A 13 -9.03 -44.49 10.75
N TRP A 14 -8.33 -44.39 9.62
CA TRP A 14 -8.51 -43.25 8.72
C TRP A 14 -9.88 -43.27 8.03
N LYS A 15 -10.37 -44.44 7.63
CA LYS A 15 -11.72 -44.61 7.05
C LYS A 15 -12.83 -44.34 8.05
N SER A 16 -12.62 -44.58 9.35
CA SER A 16 -13.61 -44.21 10.37
C SER A 16 -13.67 -42.69 10.61
N ILE A 17 -12.60 -41.96 10.28
CA ILE A 17 -12.53 -40.50 10.34
C ILE A 17 -13.08 -39.86 9.07
N SER A 18 -12.85 -40.45 7.89
CA SER A 18 -13.37 -39.94 6.62
C SER A 18 -14.88 -40.19 6.52
N GLY A 19 -15.70 -39.16 6.68
CA GLY A 19 -17.14 -39.26 6.40
C GLY A 19 -17.43 -39.62 4.93
N ASN A 20 -18.66 -40.04 4.63
CA ASN A 20 -19.11 -40.45 3.28
C ASN A 20 -19.39 -39.26 2.33
N ALA A 21 -18.57 -38.22 2.36
CA ALA A 21 -18.75 -37.07 1.47
C ALA A 21 -18.26 -37.43 0.05
N PRO A 22 -18.98 -37.02 -1.01
CA PRO A 22 -18.47 -37.09 -2.38
C PRO A 22 -17.13 -36.35 -2.47
N ASN A 23 -16.13 -37.00 -3.05
CA ASN A 23 -14.82 -36.40 -3.28
C ASN A 23 -14.87 -35.49 -4.53
N ASP A 24 -15.67 -34.43 -4.45
CA ASP A 24 -15.74 -33.41 -5.49
C ASP A 24 -14.60 -32.41 -5.27
N LEU A 25 -13.47 -32.67 -5.93
CA LEU A 25 -12.28 -31.83 -5.88
C LEU A 25 -12.56 -30.39 -6.35
N LEU A 26 -13.49 -30.19 -7.30
CA LEU A 26 -13.82 -28.85 -7.80
C LEU A 26 -14.53 -28.04 -6.72
N GLN A 27 -15.48 -28.66 -6.02
CA GLN A 27 -16.18 -28.01 -4.90
C GLN A 27 -15.20 -27.68 -3.77
N LEU A 28 -14.25 -28.57 -3.46
CA LEU A 28 -13.20 -28.33 -2.47
C LEU A 28 -12.30 -27.16 -2.87
N GLU A 29 -11.88 -27.08 -4.14
CA GLU A 29 -11.08 -25.96 -4.66
C GLU A 29 -11.81 -24.63 -4.53
N ILE A 30 -13.10 -24.58 -4.91
CA ILE A 30 -13.93 -23.38 -4.76
C ILE A 30 -14.02 -22.93 -3.29
N GLU A 31 -14.29 -23.86 -2.37
CA GLU A 31 -14.35 -23.57 -0.94
C GLU A 31 -12.99 -23.14 -0.37
N LEU A 32 -11.90 -23.71 -0.87
CA LEU A 32 -10.55 -23.29 -0.51
C LEU A 32 -10.28 -21.85 -0.98
N TYR A 33 -10.62 -21.50 -2.23
CA TYR A 33 -10.45 -20.14 -2.74
C TYR A 33 -11.26 -19.11 -1.94
N LYS A 34 -12.52 -19.44 -1.61
CA LYS A 34 -13.35 -18.60 -0.71
C LYS A 34 -12.68 -18.41 0.65
N LYS A 35 -12.12 -19.47 1.25
CA LYS A 35 -11.39 -19.36 2.53
C LYS A 35 -10.13 -18.50 2.41
N LEU A 36 -9.35 -18.65 1.35
CA LEU A 36 -8.15 -17.84 1.13
C LEU A 36 -8.52 -16.35 0.99
N LEU A 37 -9.63 -16.05 0.30
CA LEU A 37 -10.15 -14.69 0.23
C LEU A 37 -10.50 -14.11 1.59
N VAL A 38 -10.87 -14.91 2.60
CA VAL A 38 -11.11 -14.41 3.96
C VAL A 38 -9.79 -14.24 4.74
N TYR A 39 -8.90 -15.23 4.69
CA TYR A 39 -7.67 -15.23 5.50
C TYR A 39 -6.69 -14.09 5.16
N PHE A 40 -6.67 -13.65 3.91
CA PHE A 40 -5.75 -12.60 3.47
C PHE A 40 -6.34 -11.19 3.55
N GLN A 41 -7.58 -11.05 4.03
CA GLN A 41 -8.20 -9.75 4.22
C GLN A 41 -7.98 -9.24 5.62
N ILE A 42 -7.82 -7.93 5.70
CA ILE A 42 -7.51 -7.20 6.94
C ILE A 42 -8.77 -6.73 7.67
N GLY A 43 -9.95 -7.10 7.18
CA GLY A 43 -11.26 -6.72 7.73
C GLY A 43 -12.39 -7.46 7.02
N GLU A 44 -13.63 -7.15 7.40
CA GLU A 44 -14.82 -7.62 6.67
C GLU A 44 -14.69 -7.25 5.20
N SER A 45 -15.00 -8.19 4.31
CA SER A 45 -14.81 -8.00 2.88
C SER A 45 -15.89 -8.70 2.06
N CYS A 46 -16.16 -8.16 0.88
CA CYS A 46 -16.97 -8.79 -0.15
C CYS A 46 -16.23 -8.73 -1.48
N TYR A 47 -16.65 -9.52 -2.46
CA TYR A 47 -16.07 -9.48 -3.80
C TYR A 47 -17.14 -9.56 -4.90
N PHE A 48 -16.80 -9.05 -6.08
CA PHE A 48 -17.65 -9.09 -7.25
C PHE A 48 -16.83 -9.21 -8.53
N ILE A 49 -17.46 -9.73 -9.59
CA ILE A 49 -16.89 -9.80 -10.93
C ILE A 49 -17.49 -8.67 -11.75
N PHE A 50 -16.69 -7.68 -12.10
CA PHE A 50 -17.14 -6.57 -12.96
C PHE A 50 -16.83 -6.86 -14.42
N ASN A 51 -17.83 -6.67 -15.27
CA ASN A 51 -17.79 -6.88 -16.71
C ASN A 51 -17.78 -5.53 -17.44
N PHE A 52 -16.67 -5.24 -18.11
CA PHE A 52 -16.47 -3.96 -18.80
C PHE A 52 -17.25 -3.83 -20.11
N GLN A 53 -17.67 -4.94 -20.73
CA GLN A 53 -18.45 -4.88 -21.97
C GLN A 53 -19.87 -4.35 -21.70
N ASN A 54 -20.44 -4.71 -20.56
CA ASN A 54 -21.83 -4.42 -20.21
C ASN A 54 -21.94 -3.39 -19.09
N LEU A 55 -20.81 -3.01 -18.48
CA LEU A 55 -20.70 -2.11 -17.33
C LEU A 55 -21.54 -2.56 -16.13
N CYS A 56 -21.57 -3.88 -15.87
CA CYS A 56 -22.35 -4.50 -14.80
C CYS A 56 -21.53 -5.51 -14.00
N PHE A 57 -22.08 -5.98 -12.87
CA PHE A 57 -21.51 -7.12 -12.16
C PHE A 57 -22.08 -8.41 -12.72
N ASP A 58 -21.21 -9.31 -13.17
CA ASP A 58 -21.59 -10.70 -13.50
C ASP A 58 -21.86 -11.50 -12.21
N TYR A 59 -21.27 -11.09 -11.09
CA TYR A 59 -21.44 -11.73 -9.78
C TYR A 59 -21.17 -10.75 -8.64
N VAL A 60 -21.91 -10.87 -7.54
CA VAL A 60 -21.67 -10.20 -6.26
C VAL A 60 -21.76 -11.24 -5.14
N SER A 61 -20.78 -11.30 -4.25
CA SER A 61 -20.78 -12.22 -3.10
C SER A 61 -21.82 -11.81 -2.05
N GLU A 62 -22.47 -12.78 -1.40
CA GLU A 62 -23.41 -12.54 -0.29
C GLU A 62 -22.80 -11.81 0.91
N ASP A 63 -21.47 -11.86 1.06
CA ASP A 63 -20.74 -11.15 2.13
C ASP A 63 -20.94 -9.63 2.10
N VAL A 64 -21.46 -9.08 1.00
CA VAL A 64 -21.83 -7.66 0.90
C VAL A 64 -22.95 -7.28 1.87
N GLU A 65 -23.81 -8.24 2.26
CA GLU A 65 -24.83 -8.02 3.28
C GLU A 65 -24.20 -7.79 4.64
N THR A 66 -23.18 -8.57 5.01
CA THR A 66 -22.43 -8.35 6.24
C THR A 66 -21.66 -7.02 6.18
N LEU A 67 -20.98 -6.74 5.06
CA LEU A 67 -20.12 -5.57 4.92
C LEU A 67 -20.91 -4.23 4.91
N LEU A 68 -22.00 -4.17 4.14
CA LEU A 68 -22.74 -2.94 3.83
C LEU A 68 -24.21 -2.96 4.27
N GLY A 69 -24.78 -4.12 4.56
CA GLY A 69 -26.18 -4.30 4.95
C GLY A 69 -27.16 -4.49 3.79
N TYR A 70 -26.68 -4.54 2.54
CA TYR A 70 -27.51 -4.69 1.35
C TYR A 70 -27.43 -6.12 0.82
N ARG A 71 -28.51 -6.64 0.25
CA ARG A 71 -28.48 -7.95 -0.42
C ARG A 71 -27.69 -7.84 -1.72
N ALA A 72 -27.08 -8.95 -2.17
CA ALA A 72 -26.27 -8.99 -3.37
C ALA A 72 -26.98 -8.41 -4.61
N GLU A 73 -28.27 -8.71 -4.77
CA GLU A 73 -29.13 -8.22 -5.87
C GLU A 73 -29.33 -6.70 -5.88
N GLU A 74 -29.19 -6.03 -4.72
CA GLU A 74 -29.34 -4.58 -4.60
C GLU A 74 -28.06 -3.83 -5.05
N VAL A 75 -26.93 -4.54 -5.17
CA VAL A 75 -25.61 -3.96 -5.41
C VAL A 75 -25.30 -4.03 -6.90
N THR A 76 -25.63 -2.98 -7.64
CA THR A 76 -25.31 -2.80 -9.05
C THR A 76 -24.12 -1.85 -9.26
N SER A 77 -23.62 -1.75 -10.50
CA SER A 77 -22.57 -0.77 -10.82
C SER A 77 -23.05 0.66 -10.56
N THR A 78 -24.31 0.97 -10.88
CA THR A 78 -24.96 2.24 -10.57
C THR A 78 -25.08 2.48 -9.06
N PHE A 79 -25.41 1.44 -8.28
CA PHE A 79 -25.46 1.53 -6.83
C PHE A 79 -24.14 2.04 -6.24
N LEU A 80 -22.98 1.54 -6.72
CA LEU A 80 -21.68 2.04 -6.24
C LEU A 80 -21.53 3.54 -6.51
N LEU A 81 -21.83 3.99 -7.75
CA LEU A 81 -21.69 5.38 -8.15
C LEU A 81 -22.58 6.33 -7.33
N GLU A 82 -23.81 5.91 -7.03
CA GLU A 82 -24.77 6.68 -6.24
C GLU A 82 -24.40 6.77 -4.75
N ASN A 83 -23.80 5.70 -4.20
CA ASN A 83 -23.53 5.57 -2.77
C ASN A 83 -22.11 5.96 -2.36
N ILE A 84 -21.23 6.30 -3.31
CA ILE A 84 -19.92 6.91 -3.00
C ILE A 84 -20.12 8.27 -2.33
N HIS A 85 -19.37 8.52 -1.26
CA HIS A 85 -19.38 9.79 -0.55
C HIS A 85 -19.05 10.94 -1.52
N ALA A 86 -19.78 12.06 -1.44
CA ALA A 86 -19.69 13.14 -2.41
C ALA A 86 -18.26 13.67 -2.62
N GLU A 87 -17.51 13.87 -1.53
CA GLU A 87 -16.10 14.30 -1.56
C GLU A 87 -15.15 13.29 -2.21
N ASP A 88 -15.51 12.01 -2.24
CA ASP A 88 -14.65 10.95 -2.79
C ASP A 88 -14.93 10.71 -4.29
N ARG A 89 -16.00 11.27 -4.86
CA ARG A 89 -16.40 11.01 -6.26
C ARG A 89 -15.36 11.46 -7.28
N GLY A 90 -14.82 12.69 -7.12
CA GLY A 90 -13.78 13.19 -8.01
C GLY A 90 -12.52 12.33 -7.94
N TRP A 91 -12.22 11.82 -6.76
CA TRP A 91 -11.06 10.95 -6.54
C TRP A 91 -11.28 9.52 -7.05
N PHE A 92 -12.47 8.96 -6.86
CA PHE A 92 -12.85 7.68 -7.43
C PHE A 92 -12.72 7.70 -8.96
N LEU A 93 -13.22 8.74 -9.61
CA LEU A 93 -13.10 8.91 -11.06
C LEU A 93 -11.63 9.05 -11.50
N ALA A 94 -10.84 9.85 -10.79
CA ALA A 94 -9.41 10.00 -11.06
C ALA A 94 -8.65 8.67 -10.98
N CYS A 95 -9.04 7.80 -10.04
CA CYS A 95 -8.45 6.47 -9.90
C CYS A 95 -8.86 5.50 -10.99
N GLN A 96 -10.12 5.54 -11.39
CA GLN A 96 -10.61 4.75 -12.51
C GLN A 96 -9.89 5.12 -13.81
N ASP A 97 -9.73 6.42 -14.09
CA ASP A 97 -9.00 6.90 -15.26
C ASP A 97 -7.52 6.48 -15.21
N HIS A 98 -6.83 6.75 -14.09
CA HIS A 98 -5.42 6.40 -13.95
C HIS A 98 -5.18 4.88 -13.99
N ALA A 99 -6.06 4.07 -13.38
CA ALA A 99 -6.01 2.60 -13.47
C ALA A 99 -6.24 2.10 -14.88
N THR A 100 -7.13 2.74 -15.64
CA THR A 100 -7.39 2.41 -17.03
C THR A 100 -6.15 2.70 -17.88
N GLN A 101 -5.56 3.89 -17.74
CA GLN A 101 -4.32 4.28 -18.43
C GLN A 101 -3.14 3.35 -18.08
N PHE A 102 -2.98 3.01 -16.80
CA PHE A 102 -1.98 2.05 -16.36
C PHE A 102 -2.19 0.68 -17.04
N SER A 103 -3.42 0.16 -17.03
CA SER A 103 -3.69 -1.19 -17.54
C SER A 103 -3.66 -1.30 -19.06
N THR A 104 -4.00 -0.23 -19.79
CA THR A 104 -3.98 -0.21 -21.26
C THR A 104 -2.58 -0.02 -21.82
N THR A 105 -1.67 0.62 -21.08
CA THR A 105 -0.27 0.80 -21.47
C THR A 105 0.62 -0.40 -21.16
N LEU A 106 0.15 -1.34 -20.32
CA LEU A 106 0.88 -2.57 -20.04
C LEU A 106 0.90 -3.53 -21.25
N PRO A 107 2.03 -4.22 -21.50
CA PRO A 107 2.09 -5.38 -22.38
C PRO A 107 1.06 -6.46 -21.97
N LEU A 108 0.56 -7.22 -22.95
CA LEU A 108 -0.48 -8.23 -22.75
C LEU A 108 -0.12 -9.25 -21.65
N ASP A 109 1.12 -9.72 -21.64
CA ASP A 109 1.65 -10.70 -20.67
C ASP A 109 1.80 -10.14 -19.24
N LYS A 110 1.59 -8.84 -19.06
CA LYS A 110 1.66 -8.14 -17.77
C LYS A 110 0.30 -7.74 -17.20
N LYS A 111 -0.78 -7.72 -18.01
CA LYS A 111 -2.09 -7.20 -17.57
C LYS A 111 -2.69 -7.95 -16.37
N MET A 112 -2.46 -9.25 -16.27
CA MET A 112 -2.92 -10.07 -15.14
C MET A 112 -1.94 -10.11 -13.96
N LYS A 113 -0.76 -9.49 -14.10
CA LYS A 113 0.30 -9.50 -13.07
C LYS A 113 0.24 -8.28 -12.14
N TYR A 114 -0.79 -7.45 -12.25
CA TYR A 114 -0.95 -6.30 -11.38
C TYR A 114 -2.30 -6.32 -10.68
N LYS A 115 -2.26 -5.95 -9.40
CA LYS A 115 -3.44 -5.64 -8.60
C LYS A 115 -3.53 -4.14 -8.41
N VAL A 116 -4.63 -3.54 -8.87
CA VAL A 116 -4.97 -2.14 -8.59
C VAL A 116 -5.56 -2.07 -7.19
N GLN A 117 -5.16 -1.07 -6.40
CA GLN A 117 -5.69 -0.86 -5.06
C GLN A 117 -5.94 0.61 -4.81
N TYR A 118 -7.11 0.98 -4.30
CA TYR A 118 -7.37 2.32 -3.78
C TYR A 118 -8.50 2.32 -2.76
N ASP A 119 -8.75 3.44 -2.10
CA ASP A 119 -9.78 3.52 -1.05
C ASP A 119 -10.77 4.66 -1.27
N PHE A 120 -12.01 4.46 -0.82
CA PHE A 120 -13.07 5.47 -0.86
C PHE A 120 -14.12 5.17 0.22
N ARG A 121 -14.99 6.14 0.48
CA ARG A 121 -16.11 5.98 1.41
C ARG A 121 -17.36 5.57 0.65
N LEU A 122 -18.02 4.50 1.12
CA LEU A 122 -19.28 4.01 0.59
C LEU A 122 -20.33 3.98 1.70
N LYS A 123 -21.57 4.36 1.36
CA LYS A 123 -22.69 4.39 2.30
C LYS A 123 -23.18 2.96 2.61
N LYS A 124 -23.29 2.62 3.89
CA LYS A 124 -23.96 1.41 4.39
C LYS A 124 -25.47 1.64 4.50
N ARG A 125 -26.25 0.56 4.57
CA ARG A 125 -27.72 0.62 4.67
C ARG A 125 -28.23 1.39 5.89
N ASN A 126 -27.47 1.38 6.97
CA ASN A 126 -27.76 2.17 8.18
C ASN A 126 -27.48 3.69 8.03
N GLY A 127 -27.08 4.14 6.84
CA GLY A 127 -26.82 5.54 6.52
C GLY A 127 -25.41 6.04 6.85
N LYS A 128 -24.60 5.26 7.58
CA LYS A 128 -23.20 5.61 7.89
C LYS A 128 -22.28 5.27 6.71
N TYR A 129 -21.14 5.94 6.63
CA TYR A 129 -20.10 5.62 5.65
C TYR A 129 -19.04 4.70 6.27
N ALA A 130 -18.61 3.69 5.51
CA ALA A 130 -17.38 2.95 5.78
C ALA A 130 -16.29 3.37 4.79
N LYS A 131 -15.04 3.36 5.26
CA LYS A 131 -13.86 3.51 4.42
C LYS A 131 -13.50 2.13 3.88
N LEU A 132 -13.70 1.93 2.58
CA LEU A 132 -13.45 0.67 1.91
C LEU A 132 -12.16 0.76 1.10
N MET A 133 -11.34 -0.27 1.18
CA MET A 133 -10.26 -0.52 0.24
C MET A 133 -10.78 -1.40 -0.88
N LEU A 134 -10.72 -0.89 -2.10
CA LEU A 134 -10.93 -1.65 -3.31
C LEU A 134 -9.61 -2.25 -3.77
N GLN A 135 -9.63 -3.53 -4.11
CA GLN A 135 -8.56 -4.25 -4.78
C GLN A 135 -9.12 -4.91 -6.03
N SER A 136 -8.49 -4.70 -7.19
CA SER A 136 -8.96 -5.23 -8.47
C SER A 136 -7.83 -5.93 -9.22
N VAL A 137 -8.11 -7.11 -9.76
CA VAL A 137 -7.22 -7.86 -10.66
C VAL A 137 -7.95 -8.21 -11.95
N VAL A 138 -7.24 -8.18 -13.07
CA VAL A 138 -7.78 -8.64 -14.36
C VAL A 138 -7.82 -10.16 -14.35
N VAL A 139 -8.99 -10.73 -14.66
CA VAL A 139 -9.18 -12.19 -14.71
C VAL A 139 -9.55 -12.69 -16.11
N HIS A 140 -9.95 -11.80 -17.01
CA HIS A 140 -10.31 -12.15 -18.38
C HIS A 140 -9.99 -11.00 -19.33
N VAL A 141 -9.26 -11.31 -20.40
CA VAL A 141 -8.95 -10.41 -21.52
C VAL A 141 -9.37 -11.07 -22.83
N ASP A 142 -9.67 -10.27 -23.84
CA ASP A 142 -9.87 -10.77 -25.22
C ASP A 142 -8.53 -11.01 -25.94
N ASN A 143 -8.61 -11.45 -27.20
CA ASN A 143 -7.46 -11.77 -28.04
C ASN A 143 -6.59 -10.55 -28.41
N GLU A 144 -7.14 -9.33 -28.33
CA GLU A 144 -6.46 -8.07 -28.61
C GLU A 144 -5.93 -7.41 -27.32
N GLY A 145 -6.20 -8.03 -26.16
CA GLY A 145 -5.81 -7.55 -24.86
C GLY A 145 -6.78 -6.54 -24.23
N GLY A 146 -7.99 -6.38 -24.79
CA GLY A 146 -9.08 -5.66 -24.15
C GLY A 146 -9.47 -6.35 -22.84
N ILE A 147 -9.68 -5.56 -21.77
CA ILE A 147 -10.04 -6.10 -20.45
C ILE A 147 -11.55 -6.37 -20.45
N ILE A 148 -11.94 -7.63 -20.22
CA ILE A 148 -13.35 -8.04 -20.22
C ILE A 148 -13.87 -8.13 -18.79
N ARG A 149 -13.13 -8.81 -17.90
CA ARG A 149 -13.55 -8.99 -16.50
C ARG A 149 -12.44 -8.69 -15.52
N THR A 150 -12.86 -8.13 -14.38
CA THR A 150 -12.02 -7.99 -13.19
C THR A 150 -12.68 -8.63 -12.00
N LEU A 151 -11.87 -9.27 -11.15
CA LEU A 151 -12.25 -9.62 -9.80
C LEU A 151 -11.93 -8.43 -8.92
N VAL A 152 -12.96 -7.91 -8.25
CA VAL A 152 -12.86 -6.78 -7.34
C VAL A 152 -13.18 -7.25 -5.93
N VAL A 153 -12.37 -6.87 -4.95
CA VAL A 153 -12.58 -7.12 -3.53
C VAL A 153 -12.71 -5.76 -2.84
N LEU A 154 -13.76 -5.59 -2.04
CA LEU A 154 -13.92 -4.46 -1.13
C LEU A 154 -13.71 -4.93 0.30
N THR A 155 -12.86 -4.22 1.05
CA THR A 155 -12.54 -4.55 2.44
C THR A 155 -12.74 -3.33 3.33
N ASP A 156 -13.45 -3.47 4.45
CA ASP A 156 -13.61 -2.39 5.43
C ASP A 156 -12.29 -2.12 6.15
N ILE A 157 -11.70 -0.96 5.85
CA ILE A 157 -10.44 -0.50 6.46
C ILE A 157 -10.68 0.68 7.39
N SER A 158 -11.92 0.94 7.82
CA SER A 158 -12.26 2.06 8.71
C SER A 158 -11.48 2.02 10.04
N HIS A 159 -11.06 0.83 10.46
CA HIS A 159 -10.25 0.63 11.66
C HIS A 159 -8.75 0.92 11.44
N ILE A 160 -8.26 0.92 10.18
CA ILE A 160 -6.86 1.16 9.80
C ILE A 160 -6.67 2.59 9.30
N LYS A 161 -7.54 3.07 8.40
CA LYS A 161 -7.44 4.38 7.75
C LYS A 161 -8.69 5.21 8.07
N LYS A 162 -8.68 5.89 9.21
CA LYS A 162 -9.79 6.78 9.64
C LYS A 162 -9.81 8.11 8.91
N TYR A 163 -8.63 8.64 8.58
CA TYR A 163 -8.45 9.98 8.03
C TYR A 163 -7.47 9.94 6.85
N GLY A 164 -7.39 11.06 6.14
CA GLY A 164 -6.47 11.24 5.02
C GLY A 164 -7.12 11.01 3.67
N ARG A 165 -6.47 11.57 2.64
CA ARG A 165 -6.94 11.45 1.26
C ARG A 165 -6.93 9.99 0.80
N PRO A 166 -7.89 9.60 -0.04
CA PRO A 166 -7.74 8.42 -0.85
C PRO A 166 -6.37 8.33 -1.56
N SER A 167 -5.85 7.12 -1.73
CA SER A 167 -4.55 6.85 -2.35
C SER A 167 -4.63 5.62 -3.26
N ILE A 168 -4.09 5.70 -4.49
CA ILE A 168 -4.05 4.56 -5.42
C ILE A 168 -2.68 3.89 -5.38
N SER A 169 -2.63 2.59 -5.59
CA SER A 169 -1.41 1.79 -5.68
C SER A 169 -1.59 0.67 -6.70
N TYR A 170 -0.48 0.23 -7.28
CA TYR A 170 -0.40 -0.90 -8.19
C TYR A 170 0.56 -1.91 -7.58
N ILE A 171 0.04 -3.06 -7.17
CA ILE A 171 0.84 -4.12 -6.55
C ILE A 171 1.24 -5.09 -7.65
N GLY A 172 2.53 -5.15 -7.96
CA GLY A 172 3.10 -6.11 -8.89
C GLY A 172 3.10 -7.52 -8.27
N MET A 173 2.59 -8.46 -9.02
CA MET A 173 2.61 -9.90 -8.77
C MET A 173 3.64 -10.55 -9.69
N ASP A 174 3.99 -11.82 -9.47
CA ASP A 174 4.94 -12.55 -10.34
C ASP A 174 6.29 -11.84 -10.56
N ARG A 175 6.80 -11.19 -9.50
CA ARG A 175 8.04 -10.39 -9.48
C ARG A 175 7.99 -9.07 -10.25
N GLU A 176 6.82 -8.62 -10.69
CA GLU A 176 6.64 -7.27 -11.20
C GLU A 176 6.80 -6.22 -10.06
N PRO A 177 7.30 -5.01 -10.38
CA PRO A 177 7.45 -3.93 -9.39
C PRO A 177 6.10 -3.46 -8.86
N SER A 178 6.09 -2.96 -7.62
CA SER A 178 4.91 -2.30 -7.04
C SER A 178 5.10 -0.79 -6.98
N TYR A 179 4.01 -0.06 -7.22
CA TYR A 179 3.93 1.40 -7.21
C TYR A 179 2.94 1.82 -6.13
N MET A 180 3.43 2.43 -5.05
CA MET A 180 2.62 2.72 -3.87
C MET A 180 2.26 4.20 -3.77
N GLU A 181 1.00 4.48 -3.42
CA GLU A 181 0.47 5.84 -3.22
C GLU A 181 0.78 6.78 -4.39
N VAL A 182 0.46 6.34 -5.61
CA VAL A 182 0.72 7.09 -6.84
C VAL A 182 -0.04 8.41 -6.81
N ASP A 183 0.67 9.50 -7.11
CA ASP A 183 0.09 10.83 -7.17
C ASP A 183 -0.68 11.00 -8.48
N ILE A 184 -1.98 11.26 -8.38
CA ILE A 184 -2.85 11.44 -9.53
C ILE A 184 -3.15 12.92 -9.71
N LYS A 185 -2.93 13.42 -10.92
CA LYS A 185 -3.42 14.73 -11.36
C LYS A 185 -4.63 14.51 -12.25
N HIS A 186 -5.79 15.03 -11.85
CA HIS A 186 -7.03 14.86 -12.60
C HIS A 186 -7.89 16.14 -12.53
N PRO A 187 -8.60 16.54 -13.60
CA PRO A 187 -9.40 17.79 -13.61
C PRO A 187 -10.47 17.88 -12.51
N TYR A 188 -10.97 16.75 -12.02
CA TYR A 188 -11.96 16.68 -10.93
C TYR A 188 -11.34 16.61 -9.53
N LEU A 189 -10.01 16.65 -9.43
CA LEU A 189 -9.29 16.84 -8.19
C LEU A 189 -8.97 18.33 -8.07
N ASP A 190 -9.98 19.09 -7.65
CA ASP A 190 -9.87 20.53 -7.43
C ASP A 190 -9.27 20.78 -6.04
N ASP A 191 -8.35 21.75 -5.90
CA ASP A 191 -7.69 22.09 -4.63
C ASP A 191 -8.69 22.46 -3.51
N LYS A 192 -9.91 22.84 -3.88
CA LYS A 192 -11.02 23.12 -2.95
C LYS A 192 -11.55 21.91 -2.18
N TYR A 193 -11.36 20.68 -2.70
CA TYR A 193 -11.76 19.45 -2.03
C TYR A 193 -10.60 18.76 -1.29
N LEU A 194 -9.39 19.35 -1.33
CA LEU A 194 -8.26 18.91 -0.50
C LEU A 194 -8.40 19.29 0.99
N PHE A 195 -9.36 20.15 1.35
CA PHE A 195 -9.54 20.62 2.73
C PHE A 195 -11.03 20.62 3.14
N PRO A 196 -11.53 19.62 3.89
CA PRO A 196 -12.82 19.75 4.54
C PRO A 196 -12.76 20.93 5.52
N LYS A 197 -13.73 21.85 5.42
CA LYS A 197 -13.78 23.17 6.09
C LYS A 197 -13.74 23.18 7.63
N ASN A 198 -13.54 22.05 8.31
CA ASN A 198 -13.62 21.96 9.77
C ASN A 198 -12.41 21.30 10.47
N THR A 199 -11.23 21.32 9.87
CA THR A 199 -9.96 21.24 10.62
C THR A 199 -9.35 22.63 10.74
N LYS A 200 -10.07 23.53 11.43
CA LYS A 200 -9.43 24.70 12.05
C LYS A 200 -8.57 24.20 13.20
N GLN A 201 -7.34 23.80 12.91
CA GLN A 201 -6.15 24.01 13.73
C GLN A 201 -4.98 23.35 13.01
N LEU A 202 -4.02 24.18 12.60
CA LEU A 202 -2.80 23.83 11.85
C LEU A 202 -3.15 23.54 10.37
N GLU A 203 -3.10 24.50 9.46
CA GLU A 203 -1.86 24.83 8.74
C GLU A 203 -1.96 26.16 7.97
N ASN A 204 -0.78 26.68 7.62
CA ASN A 204 -0.44 28.05 7.28
C ASN A 204 -1.04 28.62 5.98
N LYS A 205 -1.30 29.93 6.05
CA LYS A 205 -1.82 30.89 5.07
C LYS A 205 -0.92 31.18 3.85
N GLU A 206 -0.33 30.18 3.20
CA GLU A 206 0.58 30.43 2.05
C GLU A 206 0.23 29.67 0.75
N TRP A 207 -0.95 29.08 0.63
CA TRP A 207 -1.32 28.29 -0.55
C TRP A 207 -1.97 29.08 -1.70
N GLU A 208 -2.07 30.41 -1.60
CA GLU A 208 -2.80 31.23 -2.58
C GLU A 208 -1.97 31.85 -3.72
N LYS A 209 -0.72 31.41 -3.99
CA LYS A 209 0.09 32.10 -5.02
C LYS A 209 0.88 31.29 -6.05
N TYR A 210 0.73 29.97 -6.15
CA TYR A 210 1.46 29.20 -7.17
C TYR A 210 0.59 28.20 -7.90
N GLY A 211 -0.45 28.71 -8.56
CA GLY A 211 -1.01 28.06 -9.74
C GLY A 211 -0.09 28.28 -10.95
N THR A 212 0.02 27.26 -11.80
CA THR A 212 0.67 27.25 -13.12
C THR A 212 2.21 27.22 -13.18
N SER A 213 2.79 26.03 -13.03
CA SER A 213 3.80 25.52 -13.99
C SER A 213 3.99 24.03 -13.78
N SER A 214 3.72 23.22 -14.80
CA SER A 214 4.25 21.86 -14.88
C SER A 214 5.77 21.95 -14.76
N LEU A 215 6.33 21.42 -13.67
CA LEU A 215 7.77 21.43 -13.44
C LEU A 215 8.43 20.53 -14.50
N SER A 216 9.34 21.10 -15.29
CA SER A 216 10.02 20.38 -16.37
C SER A 216 10.83 19.22 -15.81
N GLN A 217 10.98 18.16 -16.60
CA GLN A 217 11.78 16.97 -16.27
C GLN A 217 13.19 17.34 -15.74
N THR A 218 13.79 18.37 -16.34
CA THR A 218 15.09 18.94 -15.95
C THR A 218 15.13 19.43 -14.49
N LYS A 219 14.04 19.99 -13.98
CA LYS A 219 13.98 20.52 -12.62
C LYS A 219 13.66 19.45 -11.58
N ILE A 220 13.01 18.35 -11.98
CA ILE A 220 12.90 17.13 -11.16
C ILE A 220 14.29 16.51 -10.99
N GLU A 221 15.08 16.44 -12.06
CA GLU A 221 16.48 15.98 -11.99
C GLU A 221 17.34 16.88 -11.09
N GLU A 222 17.22 18.20 -11.21
CA GLU A 222 17.88 19.15 -10.32
C GLU A 222 17.54 18.90 -8.84
N TYR A 223 16.26 18.72 -8.53
CA TYR A 223 15.81 18.41 -7.17
C TYR A 223 16.33 17.06 -6.67
N CYS A 224 16.39 16.04 -7.53
CA CYS A 224 16.97 14.74 -7.19
C CYS A 224 18.44 14.91 -6.80
N THR A 225 19.23 15.58 -7.64
CA THR A 225 20.64 15.85 -7.37
C THR A 225 20.82 16.65 -6.07
N ARG A 226 19.98 17.64 -5.80
CA ARG A 226 20.06 18.44 -4.57
C ARG A 226 19.77 17.60 -3.32
N ILE A 227 18.75 16.74 -3.37
CA ILE A 227 18.43 15.82 -2.26
C ILE A 227 19.57 14.83 -2.06
N GLU A 228 20.08 14.21 -3.14
CA GLU A 228 21.19 13.25 -3.05
C GLU A 228 22.42 13.89 -2.42
N LYS A 229 22.85 15.06 -2.89
CA LYS A 229 23.98 15.82 -2.31
C LYS A 229 23.75 16.15 -0.84
N GLY A 230 22.54 16.58 -0.48
CA GLY A 230 22.20 16.88 0.91
C GLY A 230 22.32 15.67 1.83
N PHE A 231 22.10 14.46 1.31
CA PHE A 231 22.22 13.22 2.06
C PHE A 231 23.63 12.59 2.01
N THR A 232 24.39 12.75 0.92
CA THR A 232 25.72 12.15 0.79
C THR A 232 26.85 13.08 1.27
N GLU A 233 26.76 14.37 0.98
CA GLU A 233 27.80 15.36 1.27
C GLU A 233 27.49 16.12 2.57
N GLU A 234 26.29 16.70 2.68
CA GLU A 234 25.92 17.54 3.83
C GLU A 234 25.34 16.73 5.01
N GLN A 235 25.13 15.43 4.82
CA GLN A 235 24.64 14.48 5.83
C GLN A 235 23.41 14.96 6.60
N TRP A 236 22.42 15.58 5.93
CA TRP A 236 21.22 16.14 6.57
C TRP A 236 20.46 15.15 7.45
N PHE A 237 20.57 13.85 7.16
CA PHE A 237 19.98 12.77 7.94
C PHE A 237 20.50 12.70 9.40
N LEU A 238 21.64 13.30 9.73
CA LEU A 238 22.18 13.36 11.09
C LEU A 238 21.39 14.29 12.01
N ASP A 239 20.59 15.19 11.46
CA ASP A 239 19.69 16.03 12.24
C ASP A 239 18.53 15.19 12.79
N ALA A 240 18.46 15.01 14.10
CA ALA A 240 17.43 14.23 14.76
C ALA A 240 16.01 14.83 14.61
N GLY A 241 15.92 16.14 14.35
CA GLY A 241 14.68 16.86 14.06
C GLY A 241 14.30 16.89 12.58
N LEU A 242 15.06 16.21 11.70
CA LEU A 242 14.80 16.21 10.27
C LEU A 242 13.40 15.66 9.96
N SER A 243 12.53 16.57 9.51
CA SER A 243 11.20 16.30 8.99
C SER A 243 11.14 16.71 7.52
N LEU A 244 10.05 16.36 6.81
CA LEU A 244 9.83 16.82 5.44
C LEU A 244 9.87 18.36 5.34
N LYS A 245 9.33 19.06 6.34
CA LYS A 245 9.35 20.52 6.44
C LYS A 245 10.79 21.05 6.55
N VAL A 246 11.56 20.52 7.49
CA VAL A 246 12.97 20.91 7.68
C VAL A 246 13.79 20.60 6.42
N LEU A 247 13.55 19.47 5.77
CA LEU A 247 14.23 19.13 4.52
C LEU A 247 13.84 20.10 3.38
N SER A 248 12.59 20.53 3.33
CA SER A 248 12.12 21.54 2.37
C SER A 248 12.84 22.87 2.54
N GLU A 249 12.95 23.34 3.79
CA GLU A 249 13.70 24.55 4.13
C GLU A 249 15.19 24.42 3.78
N LYS A 250 15.85 23.30 4.14
CA LYS A 250 17.28 23.07 3.86
C LYS A 250 17.61 22.95 2.37
N SER A 251 16.74 22.27 1.62
CA SER A 251 16.97 22.00 0.20
C SER A 251 16.46 23.12 -0.72
N ASN A 252 15.62 24.02 -0.19
CA ASN A 252 14.83 24.98 -0.97
C ASN A 252 13.93 24.29 -2.02
N ILE A 253 13.48 23.07 -1.72
CA ILE A 253 12.58 22.29 -2.56
C ILE A 253 11.23 22.19 -1.84
N PRO A 254 10.09 22.42 -2.51
CA PRO A 254 8.80 22.23 -1.87
C PRO A 254 8.59 20.79 -1.36
N MET A 255 8.00 20.65 -0.16
CA MET A 255 7.79 19.36 0.51
C MET A 255 7.16 18.29 -0.38
N HIS A 256 6.21 18.66 -1.24
CA HIS A 256 5.53 17.72 -2.13
C HIS A 256 6.48 17.13 -3.19
N TYR A 257 7.41 17.93 -3.75
CA TYR A 257 8.44 17.43 -4.67
C TYR A 257 9.42 16.51 -3.96
N ILE A 258 9.80 16.83 -2.72
CA ILE A 258 10.67 15.95 -1.93
C ILE A 258 10.01 14.59 -1.72
N SER A 259 8.74 14.59 -1.28
CA SER A 259 7.99 13.35 -1.07
C SER A 259 7.83 12.55 -2.36
N GLN A 260 7.50 13.24 -3.46
CA GLN A 260 7.37 12.64 -4.79
C GLN A 260 8.69 12.01 -5.24
N ILE A 261 9.81 12.73 -5.16
CA ILE A 261 11.13 12.25 -5.58
C ILE A 261 11.56 11.07 -4.73
N ILE A 262 11.43 11.15 -3.40
CA ILE A 262 11.82 10.08 -2.49
C ILE A 262 11.03 8.80 -2.79
N ASN A 263 9.73 8.92 -3.03
CA ASN A 263 8.88 7.79 -3.38
C ASN A 263 9.21 7.24 -4.78
N GLN A 264 9.24 8.08 -5.81
CA GLN A 264 9.43 7.66 -7.21
C GLN A 264 10.84 7.11 -7.51
N ARG A 265 11.90 7.69 -6.92
CA ARG A 265 13.28 7.28 -7.19
C ARG A 265 13.77 6.17 -6.26
N PHE A 266 13.37 6.20 -4.99
CA PHE A 266 13.92 5.29 -3.98
C PHE A 266 12.92 4.25 -3.49
N GLY A 267 11.65 4.29 -3.93
CA GLY A 267 10.61 3.33 -3.57
C GLY A 267 10.30 3.33 -2.07
N LYS A 268 10.48 4.47 -1.39
CA LYS A 268 10.45 4.59 0.07
C LYS A 268 9.63 5.79 0.50
N ASN A 269 9.03 5.72 1.68
CA ASN A 269 8.57 6.93 2.36
C ASN A 269 9.77 7.70 2.98
N PHE A 270 9.57 8.99 3.26
CA PHE A 270 10.61 9.87 3.81
C PHE A 270 11.29 9.29 5.06
N SER A 271 10.52 8.73 6.00
CA SER A 271 11.08 8.16 7.23
C SER A 271 12.00 6.97 6.94
N ASN A 272 11.59 6.06 6.05
CA ASN A 272 12.42 4.94 5.64
C ASN A 272 13.67 5.39 4.87
N TYR A 273 13.54 6.42 4.03
CA TYR A 273 14.67 7.00 3.31
C TYR A 273 15.72 7.55 4.28
N VAL A 274 15.32 8.42 5.22
CA VAL A 274 16.22 8.98 6.24
C VAL A 274 16.86 7.89 7.09
N ASN A 275 16.06 6.93 7.56
CA ASN A 275 16.56 5.91 8.47
C ASN A 275 17.59 4.98 7.83
N LEU A 276 17.59 4.79 6.50
CA LEU A 276 18.63 4.00 5.84
C LEU A 276 20.01 4.62 6.01
N TYR A 277 20.15 5.93 5.75
CA TYR A 277 21.41 6.63 5.92
C TYR A 277 21.87 6.64 7.38
N ARG A 278 20.93 6.82 8.32
CA ARG A 278 21.23 6.74 9.76
C ARG A 278 21.72 5.35 10.18
N ILE A 279 21.12 4.28 9.66
CA ILE A 279 21.53 2.90 9.93
C ILE A 279 22.91 2.61 9.33
N GLU A 280 23.15 2.99 8.08
CA GLU A 280 24.46 2.79 7.44
C GLU A 280 25.57 3.53 8.18
N THR A 281 25.31 4.76 8.62
CA THR A 281 26.25 5.54 9.45
C THR A 281 26.48 4.88 10.80
N LEU A 282 25.42 4.37 11.45
CA LEU A 282 25.55 3.65 12.71
C LEU A 282 26.35 2.35 12.55
N LYS A 283 26.17 1.60 11.45
CA LYS A 283 26.97 0.40 11.15
C LYS A 283 28.45 0.73 11.07
N GLN A 284 28.82 1.79 10.35
CA GLN A 284 30.22 2.22 10.24
C GLN A 284 30.80 2.59 11.61
N LYS A 285 30.09 3.41 12.40
CA LYS A 285 30.52 3.81 13.75
C LYS A 285 30.65 2.64 14.72
N LEU A 286 29.80 1.62 14.60
CA LEU A 286 29.88 0.43 15.46
C LEU A 286 31.08 -0.46 15.14
N LEU A 287 31.55 -0.45 13.89
CA LEU A 287 32.70 -1.24 13.45
C LEU A 287 34.03 -0.52 13.61
N ASP A 288 34.03 0.79 13.83
CA ASP A 288 35.23 1.59 14.05
C ASP A 288 35.79 1.38 15.47
N PRO A 289 36.99 0.79 15.64
CA PRO A 289 37.62 0.58 16.94
C PRO A 289 37.85 1.89 17.71
N ALA A 290 38.08 3.01 17.02
CA ALA A 290 38.28 4.31 17.66
C ALA A 290 37.02 4.77 18.42
N GLN A 291 35.84 4.30 18.02
CA GLN A 291 34.55 4.65 18.61
C GLN A 291 34.12 3.71 19.74
N HIS A 292 34.91 2.68 20.08
CA HIS A 292 34.52 1.65 21.07
C HIS A 292 34.29 2.20 22.49
N HIS A 293 34.91 3.33 22.82
CA HIS A 293 34.71 4.03 24.08
C HIS A 293 33.32 4.70 24.21
N ILE A 294 32.61 4.92 23.09
CA ILE A 294 31.26 5.50 23.09
C ILE A 294 30.22 4.39 23.25
N THR A 295 29.12 4.68 23.96
CA THR A 295 28.01 3.73 24.09
C THR A 295 27.28 3.56 22.75
N ILE A 296 26.67 2.39 22.52
CA ILE A 296 25.85 2.14 21.32
C ILE A 296 24.75 3.19 21.17
N GLU A 297 24.15 3.60 22.29
CA GLU A 297 23.12 4.62 22.34
C GLU A 297 23.67 5.99 21.96
N GLY A 298 24.86 6.37 22.46
CA GLY A 298 25.55 7.59 22.04
C GLY A 298 25.85 7.59 20.53
N LEU A 299 26.35 6.48 19.99
CA LEU A 299 26.59 6.34 18.55
C LEU A 299 25.30 6.44 17.73
N ALA A 300 24.18 5.91 18.23
CA ALA A 300 22.89 6.03 17.56
C ALA A 300 22.39 7.49 17.54
N TYR A 301 22.54 8.24 18.63
CA TYR A 301 22.20 9.66 18.66
C TYR A 301 23.12 10.47 17.73
N MET A 302 24.42 10.16 17.70
CA MET A 302 25.36 10.76 16.74
C MET A 302 25.05 10.41 15.27
N SER A 303 24.31 9.33 15.03
CA SER A 303 23.80 8.96 13.70
C SER A 303 22.42 9.55 13.40
N GLY A 304 21.89 10.47 14.23
CA GLY A 304 20.64 11.19 13.99
C GLY A 304 19.37 10.53 14.49
N PHE A 305 19.44 9.46 15.28
CA PHE A 305 18.25 8.94 15.96
C PHE A 305 17.84 9.84 17.14
N ASN A 306 16.54 9.87 17.45
CA ASN A 306 16.01 10.65 18.58
C ASN A 306 15.52 9.79 19.76
N SER A 307 15.55 8.46 19.62
CA SER A 307 15.07 7.54 20.66
C SER A 307 15.68 6.15 20.55
N LYS A 308 15.89 5.54 21.73
CA LYS A 308 16.44 4.20 21.88
C LYS A 308 15.62 3.12 21.18
N ALA A 309 14.30 3.16 21.39
CA ALA A 309 13.37 2.20 20.79
C ALA A 309 13.40 2.25 19.25
N SER A 310 13.52 3.46 18.67
CA SER A 310 13.55 3.65 17.22
C SER A 310 14.80 3.03 16.60
N PHE A 311 16.00 3.35 17.08
CA PHE A 311 17.22 2.81 16.48
C PHE A 311 17.33 1.29 16.66
N GLN A 312 16.94 0.74 17.81
CA GLN A 312 17.01 -0.71 18.03
C GLN A 312 16.11 -1.48 17.07
N ARG A 313 14.84 -1.05 16.93
CA ARG A 313 13.88 -1.65 16.00
C ARG A 313 14.37 -1.54 14.56
N MET A 314 14.81 -0.35 14.16
CA MET A 314 15.22 -0.08 12.78
C MET A 314 16.51 -0.80 12.40
N PHE A 315 17.46 -0.93 13.33
CA PHE A 315 18.73 -1.62 13.11
C PHE A 315 18.53 -3.13 12.98
N LYS A 316 17.74 -3.74 13.86
CA LYS A 316 17.41 -5.18 13.78
C LYS A 316 16.63 -5.49 12.49
N ARG A 317 15.70 -4.63 12.10
CA ARG A 317 14.94 -4.78 10.85
C ARG A 317 15.83 -4.75 9.61
N HIS A 318 16.86 -3.90 9.58
CA HIS A 318 17.72 -3.77 8.40
C HIS A 318 18.89 -4.74 8.37
N THR A 319 19.44 -5.13 9.52
CA THR A 319 20.65 -5.96 9.58
C THR A 319 20.39 -7.40 10.01
N GLY A 320 19.17 -7.72 10.48
CA GLY A 320 18.82 -9.00 11.09
C GLY A 320 19.43 -9.21 12.49
N MET A 321 20.24 -8.28 12.99
CA MET A 321 21.01 -8.40 14.23
C MET A 321 20.78 -7.19 15.13
N SER A 322 21.00 -7.35 16.43
CA SER A 322 21.05 -6.22 17.36
C SER A 322 22.33 -5.40 17.16
N PRO A 323 22.32 -4.09 17.49
CA PRO A 323 23.53 -3.27 17.46
C PRO A 323 24.70 -3.83 18.29
N LYS A 324 24.40 -4.53 19.39
CA LYS A 324 25.42 -5.16 20.26
C LYS A 324 26.09 -6.33 19.56
N GLU A 325 25.30 -7.21 18.94
CA GLU A 325 25.82 -8.34 18.15
C GLU A 325 26.64 -7.82 16.96
N TYR A 326 26.18 -6.74 16.32
CA TYR A 326 26.89 -6.14 15.20
C TYR A 326 28.24 -5.53 15.61
N ARG A 327 28.30 -4.83 16.75
CA ARG A 327 29.55 -4.27 17.29
C ARG A 327 30.61 -5.33 17.57
N ASN A 328 30.17 -6.49 18.09
CA ASN A 328 31.06 -7.60 18.42
C ASN A 328 31.70 -8.26 17.19
N LYS A 329 31.33 -7.90 15.96
CA LYS A 329 32.05 -8.32 14.74
C LYS A 329 33.36 -7.58 14.50
N SER A 330 33.57 -6.44 15.17
CA SER A 330 34.79 -5.61 15.07
C SER A 330 35.74 -5.77 16.25
N LYS A 331 35.38 -6.61 17.23
CA LYS A 331 36.24 -7.04 18.32
C LYS A 331 36.79 -8.42 17.97
#